data_AF-A0A537VL67-F1
#
_entry.id   AF-A0A537VL67-F1
#
_cell.length_a   1.000
_cell.length_b   1.000
_cell.length_c   1.000
_cell.angle_alpha   90.00
_cell.angle_beta   90.00
_cell.angle_gamma   90.00
#
_symmetry.space_group_name_H-M   'P 1'
#
loop_
_entity.id
_entity.type
_entity.pdbx_description
1 polymer ?
#
loop_
_entity_poly.entity_id
_entity_poly.type
_entity_poly.pdbx_seq_one_letter_code
_entity_poly.pdbx_strand_id
1 'polypeptide(L)'
;MSAATPVPETRELSGDDAWRTLESMGRFRSAVDAFRRFRAADGTSHARSMAFLSMLIVVQGIVVMLGLASTIGQGNLTDVIVGTLRSAAPGPAGQLLTQAVDQAHHAGTPDRSTALILGLAAVLLSGTILMGQLERGLNRIYGIEQDRSTFRKYGHAFVLTITAGLLIAAAFIALGVGRSIAGSLGSPTSVRVWGAIRWPVGLALAMAAMALLYRWAPRRRQPAWSWLAFGSLVAVGLWAISTLGLSLFFRFSSSFGQTYGPLAGIIALGIWAFLASVALLYGGALAAELEAVRAGAAAPREGDVTRRSVTPTAAV
;
A
#
# COMPACT_ATOMS: atom_id res chain seq x y z
N MET A 1 23.52 -1.37 2.28
CA MET A 1 23.42 -2.82 2.56
C MET A 1 22.45 -2.97 3.71
N SER A 2 21.46 -3.86 3.63
CA SER A 2 20.47 -4.01 4.71
C SER A 2 21.15 -4.59 5.94
N ALA A 3 20.91 -4.04 7.12
CA ALA A 3 21.42 -4.58 8.38
C ALA A 3 20.45 -5.59 9.02
N ALA A 4 19.30 -5.86 8.37
CA ALA A 4 18.30 -6.75 8.92
C ALA A 4 18.77 -8.22 8.91
N THR A 5 18.59 -8.90 10.04
CA THR A 5 18.94 -10.33 10.17
C THR A 5 18.07 -11.18 9.24
N PRO A 6 18.65 -12.21 8.56
CA PRO A 6 17.88 -13.12 7.74
C PRO A 6 16.82 -13.88 8.55
N VAL A 7 15.59 -13.92 8.06
CA VAL A 7 14.52 -14.74 8.63
C VAL A 7 14.61 -16.16 8.04
N PRO A 8 14.57 -17.24 8.81
CA PRO A 8 14.49 -18.61 8.28
C PRO A 8 13.20 -18.84 7.47
N GLU A 9 13.22 -19.67 6.43
CA GLU A 9 11.99 -20.04 5.69
C GLU A 9 11.12 -21.01 6.50
N THR A 10 9.90 -20.59 6.85
CA THR A 10 8.93 -21.47 7.52
C THR A 10 7.69 -21.69 6.65
N ARG A 11 7.22 -22.94 6.57
CA ARG A 11 6.05 -23.32 5.75
C ARG A 11 4.79 -23.61 6.56
N GLU A 12 4.95 -24.06 7.80
CA GLU A 12 3.86 -24.62 8.61
C GLU A 12 3.20 -23.61 9.55
N LEU A 13 3.75 -22.40 9.69
CA LEU A 13 3.21 -21.42 10.64
C LEU A 13 1.81 -20.94 10.24
N SER A 14 0.88 -21.05 11.19
CA SER A 14 -0.53 -20.68 11.06
C SER A 14 -0.85 -19.32 11.70
N GLY A 15 -2.03 -18.76 11.42
CA GLY A 15 -2.46 -17.49 12.04
C GLY A 15 -2.55 -17.57 13.56
N ASP A 16 -2.94 -18.74 14.09
CA ASP A 16 -2.99 -18.99 15.54
C ASP A 16 -1.59 -18.92 16.17
N ASP A 17 -0.57 -19.36 15.46
CA ASP A 17 0.82 -19.24 15.92
C ASP A 17 1.27 -17.78 15.95
N ALA A 18 0.81 -16.95 15.01
CA ALA A 18 1.11 -15.52 15.02
C ALA A 18 0.53 -14.84 16.26
N TRP A 19 -0.74 -15.16 16.59
CA TRP A 19 -1.41 -14.63 17.77
C TRP A 19 -0.74 -15.07 19.07
N ARG A 20 -0.46 -16.37 19.21
CA ARG A 20 0.26 -16.91 20.39
C ARG A 20 1.64 -16.30 20.53
N THR A 21 2.35 -16.08 19.43
CA THR A 21 3.68 -15.45 19.46
C THR A 21 3.57 -13.99 19.93
N LEU A 22 2.60 -13.24 19.42
CA LEU A 22 2.32 -11.86 19.82
C LEU A 22 1.95 -11.74 21.31
N GLU A 23 1.16 -12.67 21.84
CA GLU A 23 0.83 -12.74 23.26
C GLU A 23 2.06 -13.08 24.11
N SER A 24 2.89 -14.03 23.68
CA SER A 24 4.08 -14.45 24.43
C SER A 24 5.18 -13.39 24.49
N MET A 25 5.38 -12.60 23.42
CA MET A 25 6.35 -11.50 23.39
C MET A 25 5.83 -10.23 24.08
N GLY A 26 4.52 -10.06 24.14
CA GLY A 26 3.87 -8.80 24.48
C GLY A 26 3.74 -7.86 23.28
N ARG A 27 2.52 -7.35 23.04
CA ARG A 27 2.18 -6.52 21.86
C ARG A 27 3.11 -5.33 21.64
N PHE A 28 3.51 -4.66 22.72
CA PHE A 28 4.40 -3.50 22.65
C PHE A 28 5.80 -3.89 22.16
N ARG A 29 6.35 -5.00 22.68
CA ARG A 29 7.67 -5.48 22.30
C ARG A 29 7.70 -5.92 20.84
N SER A 30 6.70 -6.69 20.39
CA SER A 30 6.58 -7.07 18.98
C SER A 30 6.50 -5.84 18.06
N ALA A 31 5.78 -4.79 18.45
CA ALA A 31 5.71 -3.55 17.68
C ALA A 31 7.07 -2.82 17.61
N VAL A 32 7.80 -2.76 18.72
CA VAL A 32 9.14 -2.14 18.79
C VAL A 32 10.16 -2.94 17.98
N ASP A 33 10.17 -4.26 18.10
CA ASP A 33 11.12 -5.12 17.38
C ASP A 33 10.81 -5.14 15.88
N ALA A 34 9.54 -5.14 15.48
CA ALA A 34 9.13 -4.94 14.09
C ALA A 34 9.56 -3.57 13.55
N PHE A 35 9.48 -2.51 14.38
CA PHE A 35 9.94 -1.17 14.00
C PHE A 35 11.46 -1.11 13.83
N ARG A 36 12.23 -1.78 14.71
CA ARG A 36 13.68 -1.93 14.54
C ARG A 36 14.01 -2.66 13.25
N ARG A 37 13.30 -3.76 12.94
CA ARG A 37 13.48 -4.48 11.67
C ARG A 37 13.16 -3.60 10.46
N PHE A 38 12.06 -2.86 10.51
CA PHE A 38 11.67 -1.92 9.46
C PHE A 38 12.75 -0.84 9.23
N ARG A 39 13.33 -0.30 10.31
CA ARG A 39 14.44 0.67 10.22
C ARG A 39 15.72 0.05 9.68
N ALA A 40 16.11 -1.12 10.18
CA ALA A 40 17.32 -1.83 9.76
C ALA A 40 17.30 -2.23 8.27
N ALA A 41 16.10 -2.37 7.71
CA ALA A 41 15.86 -2.66 6.29
C ALA A 41 15.74 -1.43 5.38
N ASP A 42 16.09 -0.23 5.87
CA ASP A 42 15.89 1.05 5.16
C ASP A 42 14.43 1.26 4.71
N GLY A 43 13.47 0.75 5.50
CA GLY A 43 12.06 0.73 5.14
C GLY A 43 11.47 2.11 4.85
N THR A 44 11.98 3.17 5.50
CA THR A 44 11.58 4.55 5.22
C THR A 44 11.98 5.00 3.82
N SER A 45 13.17 4.63 3.34
CA SER A 45 13.65 4.97 2.01
C SER A 45 12.85 4.26 0.93
N HIS A 46 12.54 2.97 1.15
CA HIS A 46 11.63 2.23 0.27
C HIS A 46 10.22 2.84 0.27
N ALA A 47 9.68 3.20 1.43
CA ALA A 47 8.38 3.83 1.55
C ALA A 47 8.30 5.18 0.81
N ARG A 48 9.36 6.02 0.87
CA ARG A 48 9.42 7.28 0.10
C ARG A 48 9.38 7.04 -1.41
N SER A 49 10.13 6.05 -1.90
CA SER A 49 10.13 5.69 -3.33
C SER A 49 8.76 5.17 -3.77
N MET A 50 8.13 4.32 -2.95
CA MET A 50 6.78 3.80 -3.21
C MET A 50 5.72 4.91 -3.18
N ALA A 51 5.86 5.89 -2.28
CA ALA A 51 4.95 7.02 -2.20
C ALA A 51 4.94 7.83 -3.50
N PHE A 52 6.13 8.16 -4.02
CA PHE A 52 6.27 8.87 -5.29
C PHE A 52 5.59 8.11 -6.45
N LEU A 53 5.84 6.81 -6.57
CA LEU A 53 5.22 5.97 -7.60
C LEU A 53 3.70 5.88 -7.42
N SER A 54 3.22 5.81 -6.17
CA SER A 54 1.79 5.80 -5.87
C SER A 54 1.12 7.10 -6.26
N MET A 55 1.77 8.26 -6.04
CA MET A 55 1.27 9.55 -6.51
C MET A 55 1.14 9.57 -8.04
N LEU A 56 2.14 9.07 -8.76
CA LEU A 56 2.10 8.94 -10.21
C LEU A 56 0.94 8.06 -10.68
N ILE A 57 0.77 6.88 -10.06
CA ILE A 57 -0.32 5.95 -10.38
C ILE A 57 -1.68 6.60 -10.13
N VAL A 58 -1.83 7.39 -9.07
CA VAL A 58 -3.10 8.10 -8.80
C VAL A 58 -3.40 9.12 -9.92
N VAL A 59 -2.42 9.90 -10.36
CA VAL A 59 -2.60 10.87 -11.45
C VAL A 59 -2.90 10.16 -12.77
N GLN A 60 -2.14 9.12 -13.13
CA GLN A 60 -2.37 8.32 -14.33
C GLN A 60 -3.72 7.59 -14.27
N GLY A 61 -4.12 7.16 -13.07
CA GLY A 61 -5.41 6.56 -12.79
C GLY A 61 -6.55 7.51 -13.13
N ILE A 62 -6.45 8.80 -12.79
CA ILE A 62 -7.43 9.82 -13.20
C ILE A 62 -7.56 9.88 -14.73
N VAL A 63 -6.45 9.82 -15.47
CA VAL A 63 -6.47 9.79 -16.94
C VAL A 63 -7.20 8.55 -17.47
N VAL A 64 -6.93 7.38 -16.89
CA VAL A 64 -7.66 6.14 -17.22
C VAL A 64 -9.15 6.30 -16.95
N MET A 65 -9.52 6.89 -15.82
CA MET A 65 -10.91 7.11 -15.45
C MET A 65 -11.63 8.02 -16.45
N LEU A 66 -10.98 9.10 -16.90
CA LEU A 66 -11.54 9.98 -17.92
C LEU A 66 -11.79 9.23 -19.24
N GLY A 67 -10.82 8.41 -19.64
CA GLY A 67 -10.94 7.54 -20.79
C GLY A 67 -12.12 6.57 -20.67
N LEU A 68 -12.28 5.91 -19.52
CA LEU A 68 -13.38 4.97 -19.25
C LEU A 68 -14.75 5.66 -19.20
N ALA A 69 -14.84 6.83 -18.58
CA ALA A 69 -16.09 7.60 -18.54
C ALA A 69 -16.60 7.93 -19.95
N SER A 70 -15.68 8.17 -20.88
CA SER A 70 -16.02 8.43 -22.29
C SER A 70 -16.56 7.22 -23.04
N THR A 71 -16.05 6.02 -22.77
CA THR A 71 -16.46 4.80 -23.47
C THR A 71 -17.77 4.25 -22.94
N ILE A 72 -18.07 4.48 -21.65
CA ILE A 72 -19.29 3.99 -20.99
C ILE A 72 -20.48 4.95 -21.21
N GLY A 73 -20.23 6.22 -21.57
CA GLY A 73 -21.29 7.17 -21.96
C GLY A 73 -22.26 7.57 -20.85
N GLN A 74 -21.93 7.29 -19.57
CA GLN A 74 -22.77 7.63 -18.42
C GLN A 74 -22.19 8.79 -17.61
N GLY A 75 -22.93 9.90 -17.53
CA GLY A 75 -22.55 11.09 -16.74
C GLY A 75 -22.40 10.84 -15.23
N ASN A 76 -22.90 9.71 -14.72
CA ASN A 76 -22.85 9.37 -13.28
C ASN A 76 -21.52 8.73 -12.84
N LEU A 77 -20.64 8.32 -13.76
CA LEU A 77 -19.38 7.65 -13.39
C LEU A 77 -18.40 8.60 -12.68
N THR A 78 -18.35 9.86 -13.12
CA THR A 78 -17.47 10.89 -12.53
C THR A 78 -17.78 11.14 -11.07
N ASP A 79 -19.06 11.40 -10.73
CA ASP A 79 -19.49 11.69 -9.36
C ASP A 79 -19.22 10.53 -8.40
N VAL A 80 -19.38 9.30 -8.90
CA VAL A 80 -19.06 8.06 -8.20
C VAL A 80 -17.56 7.98 -7.85
N ILE A 81 -16.70 8.36 -8.79
CA ILE A 81 -15.24 8.31 -8.65
C ILE A 81 -14.75 9.44 -7.74
N VAL A 82 -15.26 10.65 -7.94
CA VAL A 82 -15.00 11.83 -7.10
C VAL A 82 -15.38 11.54 -5.63
N GLY A 83 -16.53 10.91 -5.40
CA GLY A 83 -16.94 10.45 -4.07
C GLY A 83 -16.00 9.41 -3.47
N THR A 84 -15.46 8.51 -4.30
CA THR A 84 -14.49 7.48 -3.92
C THR A 84 -13.16 8.09 -3.51
N LEU A 85 -12.60 9.00 -4.31
CA LEU A 85 -11.31 9.63 -4.04
C LEU A 85 -11.37 10.48 -2.75
N ARG A 86 -12.50 11.15 -2.48
CA ARG A 86 -12.73 11.85 -1.19
C ARG A 86 -12.84 10.94 0.01
N SER A 87 -13.32 9.72 -0.17
CA SER A 87 -13.46 8.74 0.92
C SER A 87 -12.15 8.05 1.26
N ALA A 88 -11.25 7.88 0.28
CA ALA A 88 -10.00 7.16 0.43
C ALA A 88 -8.81 8.05 0.76
N ALA A 89 -8.76 9.28 0.23
CA ALA A 89 -7.72 10.26 0.52
C ALA A 89 -8.27 11.39 1.40
N PRO A 90 -7.60 11.74 2.52
CA PRO A 90 -8.13 12.71 3.47
C PRO A 90 -7.81 14.16 3.08
N GLY A 91 -8.72 15.07 3.42
CA GLY A 91 -8.46 16.52 3.43
C GLY A 91 -8.10 17.09 2.05
N PRO A 92 -7.07 17.96 1.97
CA PRO A 92 -6.63 18.59 0.71
C PRO A 92 -6.23 17.60 -0.38
N ALA A 93 -5.74 16.40 -0.03
CA ALA A 93 -5.39 15.37 -1.01
C ALA A 93 -6.60 14.94 -1.82
N GLY A 94 -7.70 14.59 -1.14
CA GLY A 94 -8.96 14.23 -1.78
C GLY A 94 -9.52 15.38 -2.62
N GLN A 95 -9.42 16.63 -2.13
CA GLN A 95 -9.87 17.80 -2.87
C GLN A 95 -9.11 18.01 -4.18
N LEU A 96 -7.76 17.96 -4.13
CA LEU A 96 -6.92 18.09 -5.32
C LEU A 96 -7.25 17.01 -6.34
N LEU A 97 -7.43 15.78 -5.88
CA LEU A 97 -7.82 14.68 -6.76
C LEU A 97 -9.17 14.90 -7.42
N THR A 98 -10.16 15.42 -6.68
CA THR A 98 -11.46 15.77 -7.29
C THR A 98 -11.36 16.93 -8.26
N GLN A 99 -10.59 17.97 -7.93
CA GLN A 99 -10.36 19.10 -8.83
C GLN A 99 -9.66 18.66 -10.12
N ALA A 100 -8.69 17.75 -10.03
CA ALA A 100 -7.99 17.21 -11.19
C ALA A 100 -8.95 16.44 -12.10
N VAL A 101 -9.89 15.67 -11.53
CA VAL A 101 -10.95 14.99 -12.30
C VAL A 101 -11.88 16.01 -12.96
N ASP A 102 -12.38 17.00 -12.21
CA ASP A 102 -13.31 18.02 -12.72
C ASP A 102 -12.69 18.87 -13.84
N GLN A 103 -11.44 19.31 -13.65
CA GLN A 103 -10.68 20.05 -14.67
C GLN A 103 -10.48 19.21 -15.92
N ALA A 104 -10.15 17.93 -15.77
CA ALA A 104 -9.97 17.03 -16.89
C ALA A 104 -11.28 16.76 -17.66
N HIS A 105 -12.42 16.74 -16.98
CA HIS A 105 -13.74 16.67 -17.63
C HIS A 105 -14.06 17.91 -18.45
N HIS A 106 -13.78 19.11 -17.93
CA HIS A 106 -14.03 20.36 -18.64
C HIS A 106 -13.02 20.65 -19.76
N ALA A 107 -11.79 20.15 -19.65
CA ALA A 107 -10.74 20.36 -20.64
C ALA A 107 -10.99 19.70 -22.01
N GLY A 108 -12.06 18.92 -22.18
CA GLY A 108 -12.57 18.51 -23.50
C GLY A 108 -11.49 17.90 -24.41
N THR A 109 -10.82 16.83 -23.97
CA THR A 109 -9.73 16.22 -24.76
C THR A 109 -10.25 15.69 -26.10
N PRO A 110 -9.63 16.05 -27.25
CA PRO A 110 -10.10 15.66 -28.58
C PRO A 110 -10.12 14.15 -28.86
N ASP A 111 -9.24 13.37 -28.22
CA ASP A 111 -9.15 11.91 -28.40
C ASP A 111 -9.16 11.15 -27.05
N ARG A 112 -10.35 10.95 -26.48
CA ARG A 112 -10.52 10.30 -25.16
C ARG A 112 -10.11 8.81 -25.13
N SER A 113 -10.15 8.11 -26.27
CA SER A 113 -9.69 6.72 -26.39
C SER A 113 -8.17 6.59 -26.30
N THR A 114 -7.42 7.52 -26.91
CA THR A 114 -5.96 7.58 -26.81
C THR A 114 -5.51 7.84 -25.37
N ALA A 115 -6.21 8.74 -24.67
CA ALA A 115 -5.97 9.00 -23.24
C ALA A 115 -6.18 7.74 -22.37
N LEU A 116 -7.22 6.94 -22.65
CA LEU A 116 -7.45 5.66 -21.95
C LEU A 116 -6.27 4.70 -22.11
N ILE A 117 -5.83 4.49 -23.35
CA ILE A 117 -4.77 3.54 -23.67
C ILE A 117 -3.43 3.98 -23.05
N LEU A 118 -3.08 5.25 -23.23
CA LEU A 118 -1.84 5.82 -22.68
C LEU A 118 -1.87 5.84 -21.15
N GLY A 119 -3.01 6.20 -20.56
CA GLY A 119 -3.20 6.16 -19.11
C GLY A 119 -3.03 4.74 -18.56
N LEU A 120 -3.63 3.75 -19.21
CA LEU A 120 -3.57 2.36 -18.75
C LEU A 120 -2.15 1.80 -18.89
N ALA A 121 -1.47 2.09 -20.00
CA ALA A 121 -0.07 1.74 -20.19
C ALA A 121 0.83 2.39 -19.12
N ALA A 122 0.58 3.66 -18.80
CA ALA A 122 1.32 4.38 -17.77
C ALA A 122 1.08 3.79 -16.37
N VAL A 123 -0.18 3.51 -16.00
CA VAL A 123 -0.53 2.85 -14.73
C VAL A 123 0.12 1.48 -14.62
N LEU A 124 0.08 0.67 -15.67
CA LEU A 124 0.71 -0.65 -15.68
C LEU A 124 2.23 -0.54 -15.53
N LEU A 125 2.87 0.40 -16.23
CA LEU A 125 4.30 0.64 -16.12
C LEU A 125 4.69 1.09 -14.70
N SER A 126 4.07 2.15 -14.20
CA SER A 126 4.35 2.69 -12.86
C SER A 126 3.98 1.70 -11.76
N GLY A 127 2.89 0.95 -11.93
CA GLY A 127 2.50 -0.14 -11.04
C GLY A 127 3.51 -1.27 -11.02
N THR A 128 4.08 -1.64 -12.17
CA THR A 128 5.12 -2.67 -12.27
C THR A 128 6.39 -2.22 -11.55
N ILE A 129 6.79 -0.95 -11.71
CA ILE A 129 7.92 -0.37 -10.99
C ILE A 129 7.64 -0.36 -9.48
N LEU A 130 6.43 0.01 -9.06
CA LEU A 130 6.01 0.00 -7.65
C LEU A 130 6.11 -1.41 -7.05
N MET A 131 5.61 -2.44 -7.74
CA MET A 131 5.70 -3.82 -7.25
C MET A 131 7.15 -4.31 -7.17
N GLY A 132 8.01 -3.89 -8.11
CA GLY A 132 9.45 -4.13 -8.02
C GLY A 132 10.13 -3.42 -6.84
N GLN A 133 9.65 -2.25 -6.43
CA GLN A 133 10.10 -1.57 -5.21
C GLN A 133 9.59 -2.25 -3.94
N LEU A 134 8.35 -2.71 -3.94
CA LEU A 134 7.77 -3.47 -2.84
C LEU A 134 8.52 -4.78 -2.61
N GLU A 135 8.81 -5.53 -3.68
CA GLU A 135 9.65 -6.73 -3.61
C GLU A 135 11.01 -6.42 -2.97
N ARG A 136 11.67 -5.33 -3.39
CA ARG A 136 12.93 -4.90 -2.78
C ARG A 136 12.77 -4.61 -1.29
N GLY A 137 11.80 -3.80 -0.90
CA GLY A 137 11.56 -3.44 0.49
C GLY A 137 11.30 -4.65 1.37
N LEU A 138 10.43 -5.56 0.91
CA LEU A 138 10.15 -6.80 1.64
C LEU A 138 11.37 -7.73 1.68
N ASN A 139 12.12 -7.88 0.59
CA ASN A 139 13.37 -8.64 0.59
C ASN A 139 14.33 -8.12 1.65
N ARG A 140 14.53 -6.79 1.76
CA ARG A 140 15.39 -6.20 2.80
C ARG A 140 14.86 -6.46 4.21
N ILE A 141 13.54 -6.39 4.42
CA ILE A 141 12.89 -6.72 5.71
C ILE A 141 13.17 -8.17 6.12
N TYR A 142 13.10 -9.11 5.17
CA TYR A 142 13.42 -10.53 5.39
C TYR A 142 14.93 -10.83 5.44
N GLY A 143 15.80 -9.82 5.31
CA GLY A 143 17.26 -9.98 5.29
C GLY A 143 17.82 -10.59 3.99
N ILE A 144 17.06 -10.54 2.89
CA ILE A 144 17.47 -11.02 1.57
C ILE A 144 18.22 -9.91 0.84
N GLU A 145 19.50 -10.14 0.58
CA GLU A 145 20.35 -9.12 -0.06
C GLU A 145 20.29 -9.12 -1.59
N GLN A 146 19.89 -10.24 -2.20
CA GLN A 146 19.91 -10.42 -3.65
C GLN A 146 18.51 -10.41 -4.25
N ASP A 147 18.28 -9.44 -5.14
CA ASP A 147 17.06 -9.37 -5.93
C ASP A 147 16.99 -10.52 -6.97
N ARG A 148 15.79 -10.79 -7.51
CA ARG A 148 15.63 -11.66 -8.69
C ARG A 148 16.35 -11.03 -9.90
N SER A 149 16.69 -11.85 -10.90
CA SER A 149 17.19 -11.33 -12.19
C SER A 149 16.19 -10.33 -12.78
N THR A 150 16.68 -9.27 -13.42
CA THR A 150 15.88 -8.10 -13.85
C THR A 150 14.62 -8.49 -14.61
N PHE A 151 14.73 -9.41 -15.58
CA PHE A 151 13.59 -9.90 -16.36
C PHE A 151 12.55 -10.65 -15.50
N ARG A 152 13.00 -11.54 -14.61
CA ARG A 152 12.09 -12.29 -13.74
C ARG A 152 11.44 -11.40 -12.70
N LYS A 153 12.18 -10.41 -12.19
CA LYS A 153 11.69 -9.41 -11.24
C LYS A 153 10.54 -8.61 -11.84
N TYR A 154 10.74 -8.00 -13.01
CA TYR A 154 9.71 -7.17 -13.63
C TYR A 154 8.55 -8.00 -14.21
N GLY A 155 8.80 -9.24 -14.66
CA GLY A 155 7.72 -10.16 -15.04
C GLY A 155 6.82 -10.52 -13.85
N HIS A 156 7.40 -10.88 -12.71
CA HIS A 156 6.62 -11.11 -11.47
C HIS A 156 5.92 -9.84 -10.99
N ALA A 157 6.62 -8.70 -11.02
CA ALA A 157 6.05 -7.42 -10.62
C ALA A 157 4.83 -7.06 -11.47
N PHE A 158 4.87 -7.30 -12.79
CA PHE A 158 3.75 -7.04 -13.70
C PHE A 158 2.53 -7.90 -13.38
N VAL A 159 2.73 -9.20 -13.11
CA VAL A 159 1.64 -10.09 -12.67
C VAL A 159 1.03 -9.58 -11.36
N LEU A 160 1.86 -9.20 -10.38
CA LEU A 160 1.39 -8.63 -9.12
C LEU A 160 0.65 -7.30 -9.31
N THR A 161 1.10 -6.45 -10.24
CA THR A 161 0.41 -5.21 -10.58
C THR A 161 -0.99 -5.49 -11.09
N ILE A 162 -1.18 -6.49 -11.94
CA ILE A 162 -2.52 -6.86 -12.43
C ILE A 162 -3.34 -7.47 -11.30
N THR A 163 -2.83 -8.51 -10.62
CA THR A 163 -3.64 -9.27 -9.65
C THR A 163 -3.94 -8.47 -8.39
N ALA A 164 -2.91 -7.93 -7.73
CA ALA A 164 -3.09 -7.14 -6.52
C ALA A 164 -3.69 -5.77 -6.85
N GLY A 165 -3.32 -5.17 -7.98
CA GLY A 165 -3.91 -3.92 -8.44
C GLY A 165 -5.41 -4.04 -8.71
N LEU A 166 -5.89 -5.16 -9.28
CA LEU A 166 -7.32 -5.39 -9.48
C LEU A 166 -8.07 -5.57 -8.15
N LEU A 167 -7.49 -6.28 -7.18
CA LEU A 167 -8.07 -6.39 -5.83
C LEU A 167 -8.14 -5.05 -5.12
N ILE A 168 -7.07 -4.23 -5.23
CA ILE A 168 -7.04 -2.88 -4.67
C ILE A 168 -8.10 -2.03 -5.38
N ALA A 169 -8.16 -2.03 -6.71
CA ALA A 169 -9.18 -1.30 -7.47
C ALA A 169 -10.59 -1.73 -7.07
N ALA A 170 -10.85 -3.03 -6.90
CA ALA A 170 -12.12 -3.55 -6.43
C ALA A 170 -12.43 -3.11 -4.99
N ALA A 171 -11.43 -3.06 -4.10
CA ALA A 171 -11.59 -2.52 -2.74
C ALA A 171 -11.96 -1.04 -2.76
N PHE A 172 -11.28 -0.23 -3.59
CA PHE A 172 -11.60 1.18 -3.80
C PHE A 172 -13.01 1.36 -4.35
N ILE A 173 -13.41 0.54 -5.33
CA ILE A 173 -14.75 0.54 -5.90
C ILE A 173 -15.78 0.21 -4.83
N ALA A 174 -15.61 -0.89 -4.09
CA ALA A 174 -16.53 -1.29 -3.04
C ALA A 174 -16.71 -0.19 -1.98
N LEU A 175 -15.60 0.42 -1.53
CA LEU A 175 -15.64 1.47 -0.51
C LEU A 175 -16.28 2.76 -1.01
N GLY A 176 -15.97 3.18 -2.24
CA GLY A 176 -16.36 4.50 -2.74
C GLY A 176 -17.61 4.55 -3.59
N VAL A 177 -17.83 3.56 -4.46
CA VAL A 177 -19.02 3.44 -5.32
C VAL A 177 -20.26 3.09 -4.50
N GLY A 178 -20.06 2.69 -3.24
CA GLY A 178 -21.12 2.06 -2.49
C GLY A 178 -22.37 2.93 -2.34
N ARG A 179 -22.21 4.23 -2.12
CA ARG A 179 -23.36 5.14 -1.97
C ARG A 179 -24.13 5.40 -3.26
N SER A 180 -23.47 5.36 -4.41
CA SER A 180 -24.11 5.62 -5.71
C SER A 180 -24.80 4.38 -6.30
N ILE A 181 -24.21 3.18 -6.17
CA ILE A 181 -24.90 1.92 -6.52
C ILE A 181 -26.11 1.70 -5.63
N ALA A 182 -26.01 2.03 -4.34
CA ALA A 182 -27.14 1.99 -3.43
C ALA A 182 -28.32 2.86 -3.90
N GLY A 183 -28.04 4.05 -4.44
CA GLY A 183 -29.06 4.95 -4.98
C GLY A 183 -29.77 4.41 -6.22
N SER A 184 -29.06 3.69 -7.10
CA SER A 184 -29.67 3.08 -8.29
C SER A 184 -30.50 1.82 -7.99
N LEU A 185 -30.30 1.18 -6.83
CA LEU A 185 -31.10 0.04 -6.37
C LEU A 185 -32.49 0.44 -5.82
N GLY A 186 -32.81 1.73 -5.78
CA GLY A 186 -34.17 2.27 -5.61
C GLY A 186 -34.84 2.09 -4.24
N SER A 187 -34.33 1.21 -3.37
CA SER A 187 -34.88 0.94 -2.03
C SER A 187 -34.02 1.52 -0.90
N PRO A 188 -34.60 2.29 0.04
CA PRO A 188 -33.90 2.80 1.23
C PRO A 188 -33.22 1.71 2.06
N THR A 189 -33.78 0.49 2.05
CA THR A 189 -33.23 -0.67 2.74
C THR A 189 -31.93 -1.15 2.07
N SER A 190 -31.90 -1.23 0.74
CA SER A 190 -30.71 -1.61 -0.03
C SER A 190 -29.55 -0.63 0.21
N VAL A 191 -29.86 0.67 0.29
CA VAL A 191 -28.87 1.72 0.60
C VAL A 191 -28.23 1.50 1.98
N ARG A 192 -29.06 1.19 2.99
CA ARG A 192 -28.60 0.98 4.37
C ARG A 192 -27.78 -0.30 4.50
N VAL A 193 -28.27 -1.40 3.94
CA VAL A 193 -27.61 -2.72 3.96
C VAL A 193 -26.24 -2.64 3.29
N TRP A 194 -26.19 -2.06 2.09
CA TRP A 194 -24.94 -1.92 1.37
C TRP A 194 -24.00 -0.90 2.01
N GLY A 195 -24.52 0.17 2.61
CA GLY A 195 -23.75 1.11 3.42
C GLY A 195 -23.00 0.44 4.59
N ALA A 196 -23.55 -0.63 5.15
CA ALA A 196 -22.91 -1.44 6.19
C ALA A 196 -21.95 -2.49 5.60
N ILE A 197 -22.35 -3.22 4.54
CA ILE A 197 -21.57 -4.33 3.94
C ILE A 197 -20.34 -3.85 3.17
N ARG A 198 -20.37 -2.64 2.58
CA ARG A 198 -19.25 -2.13 1.77
C ARG A 198 -17.92 -2.05 2.54
N TRP A 199 -17.98 -1.74 3.83
CA TRP A 199 -16.79 -1.62 4.68
C TRP A 199 -16.10 -2.97 4.88
N PRO A 200 -16.76 -4.02 5.41
CA PRO A 200 -16.13 -5.33 5.55
C PRO A 200 -15.68 -5.91 4.20
N VAL A 201 -16.46 -5.72 3.12
CA VAL A 201 -16.04 -6.18 1.78
C VAL A 201 -14.78 -5.45 1.31
N GLY A 202 -14.77 -4.12 1.41
CA GLY A 202 -13.61 -3.31 1.01
C GLY A 202 -12.36 -3.61 1.84
N LEU A 203 -12.50 -3.75 3.16
CA LEU A 203 -11.40 -4.15 4.03
C LEU A 203 -10.93 -5.57 3.72
N ALA A 204 -11.83 -6.53 3.47
CA ALA A 204 -11.46 -7.90 3.12
C ALA A 204 -10.68 -7.95 1.80
N LEU A 205 -11.09 -7.18 0.79
CA LEU A 205 -10.37 -7.07 -0.48
C LEU A 205 -8.99 -6.43 -0.30
N ALA A 206 -8.88 -5.36 0.51
CA ALA A 206 -7.61 -4.73 0.82
C ALA A 206 -6.67 -5.69 1.58
N MET A 207 -7.19 -6.42 2.56
CA MET A 207 -6.43 -7.44 3.29
C MET A 207 -5.99 -8.58 2.37
N ALA A 208 -6.86 -9.05 1.47
CA ALA A 208 -6.53 -10.08 0.49
C ALA A 208 -5.42 -9.61 -0.47
N ALA A 209 -5.49 -8.37 -0.94
CA ALA A 209 -4.43 -7.77 -1.76
C ALA A 209 -3.10 -7.74 -1.01
N MET A 210 -3.10 -7.29 0.25
CA MET A 210 -1.89 -7.24 1.08
C MET A 210 -1.31 -8.62 1.34
N ALA A 211 -2.15 -9.60 1.68
CA ALA A 211 -1.72 -10.97 1.93
C ALA A 211 -1.13 -11.61 0.67
N LEU A 212 -1.74 -11.35 -0.50
CA LEU A 212 -1.21 -11.76 -1.80
C LEU A 212 0.18 -11.15 -2.06
N LEU A 213 0.34 -9.85 -1.80
CA LEU A 213 1.62 -9.17 -1.94
C LEU A 213 2.67 -9.75 -1.00
N TYR A 214 2.35 -9.97 0.29
CA TYR A 214 3.29 -10.57 1.23
C TYR A 214 3.65 -12.02 0.88
N ARG A 215 2.73 -12.77 0.27
CA ARG A 215 2.96 -14.16 -0.15
C ARG A 215 3.92 -14.26 -1.33
N TRP A 216 3.82 -13.37 -2.32
CA TRP A 216 4.43 -13.57 -3.63
C TRP A 216 5.51 -12.54 -4.00
N ALA A 217 5.46 -11.33 -3.43
CA ALA A 217 6.47 -10.33 -3.70
C ALA A 217 7.87 -10.76 -3.20
N PRO A 218 8.05 -11.27 -1.96
CA PRO A 218 9.37 -11.66 -1.47
C PRO A 218 9.99 -12.80 -2.30
N ARG A 219 11.32 -12.76 -2.49
CA ARG A 219 12.10 -13.83 -3.15
C ARG A 219 12.39 -14.98 -2.20
N ARG A 220 11.36 -15.53 -1.56
CA ARG A 220 11.46 -16.66 -0.63
C ARG A 220 10.14 -17.39 -0.54
N ARG A 221 10.16 -18.55 0.09
CA ARG A 221 8.92 -19.22 0.51
C ARG A 221 8.38 -18.54 1.77
N GLN A 222 7.07 -18.33 1.76
CA GLN A 222 6.35 -17.62 2.80
C GLN A 222 5.49 -18.58 3.64
N PRO A 223 5.14 -18.22 4.89
CA PRO A 223 4.22 -18.96 5.74
C PRO A 223 2.78 -18.99 5.22
N ALA A 224 1.90 -19.74 5.88
CA ALA A 224 0.50 -19.92 5.45
C ALA A 224 -0.27 -18.59 5.32
N TRP A 225 -1.34 -18.60 4.51
CA TRP A 225 -2.16 -17.41 4.26
C TRP A 225 -2.71 -16.76 5.52
N SER A 226 -3.09 -17.57 6.52
CA SER A 226 -3.57 -17.10 7.83
C SER A 226 -2.52 -16.29 8.59
N TRP A 227 -1.23 -16.65 8.48
CA TRP A 227 -0.14 -15.88 9.07
C TRP A 227 0.01 -14.52 8.37
N LEU A 228 -0.02 -14.51 7.04
CA LEU A 228 0.11 -13.29 6.24
C LEU A 228 -1.11 -12.37 6.40
N ALA A 229 -2.29 -12.94 6.63
CA ALA A 229 -3.51 -12.18 6.93
C ALA A 229 -3.37 -11.37 8.22
N PHE A 230 -2.60 -11.85 9.21
CA PHE A 230 -2.30 -11.09 10.42
C PHE A 230 -1.46 -9.83 10.13
N GLY A 231 -0.38 -9.97 9.37
CA GLY A 231 0.41 -8.81 8.92
C GLY A 231 -0.42 -7.83 8.06
N SER A 232 -1.32 -8.37 7.24
CA SER A 232 -2.24 -7.60 6.40
C SER A 232 -3.25 -6.80 7.22
N LEU A 233 -3.77 -7.39 8.31
CA LEU A 233 -4.66 -6.70 9.23
C LEU A 233 -3.97 -5.49 9.87
N VAL A 234 -2.72 -5.67 10.32
CA VAL A 234 -1.94 -4.56 10.90
C VAL A 234 -1.64 -3.48 9.86
N ALA A 235 -1.30 -3.85 8.63
CA ALA A 235 -1.07 -2.90 7.55
C ALA A 235 -2.33 -2.07 7.23
N VAL A 236 -3.49 -2.72 7.08
CA VAL A 236 -4.77 -2.05 6.83
C VAL A 236 -5.17 -1.18 8.02
N GLY A 237 -4.99 -1.66 9.25
CA GLY A 237 -5.25 -0.90 10.47
C GLY A 237 -4.39 0.36 10.56
N LEU A 238 -3.08 0.25 10.30
CA LEU A 238 -2.17 1.39 10.35
C LEU A 238 -2.43 2.39 9.21
N TRP A 239 -2.80 1.89 8.02
CA TRP A 239 -3.26 2.73 6.91
C TRP A 239 -4.54 3.51 7.27
N ALA A 240 -5.51 2.85 7.90
CA ALA A 240 -6.75 3.48 8.33
C ALA A 240 -6.50 4.54 9.42
N ILE A 241 -5.67 4.23 10.42
CA ILE A 241 -5.25 5.17 11.47
C ILE A 241 -4.54 6.37 10.86
N SER A 242 -3.62 6.14 9.91
CA SER A 242 -2.90 7.22 9.22
C SER A 242 -3.84 8.12 8.43
N THR A 243 -4.82 7.52 7.74
CA THR A 243 -5.84 8.25 6.97
C THR A 243 -6.73 9.10 7.88
N LEU A 244 -7.16 8.55 9.02
CA LEU A 244 -7.95 9.28 10.02
C LEU A 244 -7.15 10.40 10.69
N GLY A 245 -5.91 10.10 11.11
CA GLY A 245 -5.02 11.07 11.73
C GLY A 245 -4.70 12.24 10.80
N LEU A 246 -4.43 11.96 9.53
CA LEU A 246 -4.20 13.00 8.53
C LEU A 246 -5.47 13.80 8.22
N SER A 247 -6.64 13.15 8.19
CA SER A 247 -7.92 13.86 8.08
C SER A 247 -8.13 14.83 9.24
N LEU A 248 -7.85 14.39 10.46
CA LEU A 248 -7.99 15.21 11.66
C LEU A 248 -7.00 16.38 11.67
N PHE A 249 -5.74 16.13 11.31
CA PHE A 249 -4.70 17.15 11.18
C PHE A 249 -5.14 18.29 10.25
N PHE A 250 -5.60 17.95 9.03
CA PHE A 250 -6.04 18.97 8.08
C PHE A 250 -7.37 19.63 8.43
N ARG A 251 -8.25 18.95 9.18
CA ARG A 251 -9.47 19.58 9.70
C ARG A 251 -9.16 20.69 10.70
N PHE A 252 -8.19 20.48 11.59
CA PHE A 252 -7.78 21.50 12.57
C PHE A 252 -6.86 22.57 11.97
N SER A 253 -6.12 22.25 10.91
CA SER A 253 -5.26 23.19 10.20
C SER A 253 -6.00 23.89 9.05
N SER A 254 -7.16 24.49 9.35
CA SER A 254 -8.04 25.12 8.35
C SER A 254 -7.36 26.23 7.54
N SER A 255 -6.36 26.92 8.12
CA SER A 255 -5.56 27.93 7.44
C SER A 255 -4.59 27.35 6.41
N PHE A 256 -4.11 26.10 6.58
CA PHE A 256 -3.12 25.50 5.69
C PHE A 256 -3.65 25.34 4.26
N GLY A 257 -4.89 24.85 4.13
CA GLY A 257 -5.55 24.75 2.82
C GLY A 257 -5.81 26.11 2.16
N GLN A 258 -6.12 27.13 2.97
CA GLN A 258 -6.38 28.49 2.46
C GLN A 258 -5.11 29.18 1.98
N THR A 259 -4.01 29.05 2.72
CA THR A 259 -2.73 29.70 2.39
C THR A 259 -2.03 29.05 1.20
N TYR A 260 -2.07 27.73 1.10
CA TYR A 260 -1.28 26.98 0.11
C TYR A 260 -2.10 26.43 -1.07
N GLY A 261 -3.43 26.50 -1.02
CA GLY A 261 -4.32 26.13 -2.14
C GLY A 261 -3.98 24.75 -2.73
N PRO A 262 -3.76 24.63 -4.06
CA PRO A 262 -3.41 23.36 -4.70
C PRO A 262 -2.13 22.69 -4.17
N LEU A 263 -1.16 23.47 -3.69
CA LEU A 263 0.08 22.91 -3.10
C LEU A 263 -0.22 22.10 -1.84
N ALA A 264 -1.20 22.54 -1.03
CA ALA A 264 -1.64 21.78 0.14
C ALA A 264 -2.11 20.37 -0.25
N GLY A 265 -2.80 20.25 -1.38
CA GLY A 265 -3.25 18.97 -1.91
C GLY A 265 -2.13 18.04 -2.32
N ILE A 266 -1.09 18.56 -2.99
CA ILE A 266 0.06 17.76 -3.43
C ILE A 266 0.85 17.26 -2.21
N ILE A 267 1.08 18.14 -1.24
CA ILE A 267 1.77 17.80 0.02
C ILE A 267 0.95 16.74 0.78
N ALA A 268 -0.36 16.93 0.90
CA ALA A 268 -1.25 15.99 1.58
C ALA A 268 -1.25 14.61 0.90
N LEU A 269 -1.29 14.57 -0.44
CA LEU A 269 -1.24 13.33 -1.21
C LEU A 269 0.09 12.60 -1.01
N GLY A 270 1.21 13.33 -1.01
CA GLY A 270 2.54 12.77 -0.77
C GLY A 270 2.70 12.19 0.63
N ILE A 271 2.22 12.90 1.66
CA ILE A 271 2.23 12.41 3.04
C ILE A 271 1.34 11.17 3.18
N TRP A 272 0.14 11.20 2.60
CA TRP A 272 -0.79 10.07 2.63
C TRP A 272 -0.20 8.82 1.95
N ALA A 273 0.35 8.98 0.73
CA ALA A 273 0.98 7.89 -0.01
C ALA A 273 2.22 7.34 0.72
N PHE A 274 2.97 8.21 1.40
CA PHE A 274 4.10 7.82 2.25
C PHE A 274 3.65 7.00 3.45
N LEU A 275 2.66 7.47 4.22
CA LEU A 275 2.13 6.75 5.37
C LEU A 275 1.49 5.42 4.96
N ALA A 276 0.80 5.36 3.82
CA ALA A 276 0.27 4.11 3.26
C ALA A 276 1.40 3.12 2.92
N SER A 277 2.49 3.59 2.33
CA SER A 277 3.66 2.77 2.01
C SER A 277 4.38 2.29 3.28
N VAL A 278 4.48 3.12 4.31
CA VAL A 278 5.00 2.74 5.64
C VAL A 278 4.11 1.68 6.26
N ALA A 279 2.78 1.86 6.25
CA ALA A 279 1.83 0.89 6.80
C ALA A 279 1.97 -0.48 6.13
N LEU A 280 2.09 -0.51 4.80
CA LEU A 280 2.32 -1.72 4.02
C LEU A 280 3.63 -2.42 4.38
N LEU A 281 4.75 -1.70 4.42
CA LEU A 281 6.03 -2.32 4.76
C LEU A 281 6.12 -2.71 6.24
N TYR A 282 5.52 -1.94 7.14
CA TYR A 282 5.50 -2.24 8.57
C TYR A 282 4.69 -3.50 8.89
N GLY A 283 3.52 -3.70 8.25
CA GLY A 283 2.77 -4.96 8.39
C GLY A 283 3.58 -6.18 7.94
N GLY A 284 4.37 -6.03 6.85
CA GLY A 284 5.31 -7.05 6.41
C GLY A 284 6.46 -7.27 7.40
N ALA A 285 6.99 -6.20 7.99
CA ALA A 285 8.06 -6.28 9.00
C ALA A 285 7.59 -6.96 10.29
N LEU A 286 6.36 -6.72 10.73
CA LEU A 286 5.76 -7.40 11.87
C LEU A 286 5.57 -8.90 11.58
N ALA A 287 5.03 -9.25 10.40
CA ALA A 287 4.89 -10.65 10.01
C ALA A 287 6.24 -11.37 9.95
N ALA A 288 7.29 -10.70 9.45
CA ALA A 288 8.65 -11.23 9.39
C ALA A 288 9.29 -11.35 10.78
N GLU A 289 9.04 -10.41 11.70
CA GLU A 289 9.55 -10.46 13.08
C GLU A 289 8.93 -11.58 13.89
N LEU A 290 7.61 -11.74 13.81
CA LEU A 290 6.94 -12.86 14.46
C LEU A 290 7.46 -14.21 13.91
N GLU A 291 7.78 -14.28 12.61
CA GLU A 291 8.30 -15.50 11.98
C GLU A 291 9.72 -15.79 12.49
N ALA A 292 10.57 -14.76 12.56
CA ALA A 292 11.93 -14.88 13.08
C ALA A 292 11.95 -15.38 14.52
N VAL A 293 11.10 -14.80 15.38
CA VAL A 293 11.02 -15.19 16.80
C VAL A 293 10.56 -16.64 16.93
N ARG A 294 9.55 -17.04 16.16
CA ARG A 294 9.02 -18.40 16.18
C ARG A 294 10.03 -19.43 15.65
N ALA A 295 10.84 -19.03 14.68
CA ALA A 295 11.95 -19.84 14.17
C ALA A 295 13.20 -19.83 15.07
N GLY A 296 13.17 -19.12 16.21
CA GLY A 296 14.30 -19.00 17.13
C GLY A 296 15.46 -18.15 16.60
N ALA A 297 15.23 -17.33 15.57
CA ALA A 297 16.23 -16.43 15.04
C ALA A 297 16.46 -15.23 15.98
N ALA A 298 17.72 -14.80 16.11
CA ALA A 298 18.07 -13.67 16.96
C ALA A 298 17.42 -12.37 16.44
N ALA A 299 16.94 -11.56 17.38
CA ALA A 299 16.38 -10.24 17.09
C ALA A 299 17.38 -9.39 16.28
N PRO A 300 16.91 -8.46 15.42
CA PRO A 300 17.77 -7.62 14.60
C PRO A 300 18.79 -6.87 15.47
N ARG A 301 20.08 -7.20 15.35
CA ARG A 301 21.16 -6.51 16.07
C ARG A 301 21.50 -5.22 15.32
N GLU A 302 21.09 -4.10 15.88
CA GLU A 302 21.54 -2.77 15.46
C GLU A 302 23.00 -2.62 15.92
N GLY A 303 23.97 -3.11 15.13
CA GLY A 303 25.39 -2.95 15.50
C GLY A 303 26.48 -3.85 14.90
N ASP A 304 26.35 -4.42 13.70
CA ASP A 304 27.47 -5.20 13.10
C ASP A 304 28.04 -4.59 11.80
N VAL A 305 27.81 -3.29 11.58
CA VAL A 305 28.44 -2.55 10.46
C VAL A 305 29.92 -2.26 10.74
N THR A 306 30.36 -2.27 12.01
CA THR A 306 31.72 -1.84 12.40
C THR A 306 32.71 -2.98 12.66
N ARG A 307 32.30 -4.25 12.68
CA ARG A 307 33.21 -5.36 13.03
C ARG A 307 33.79 -6.16 11.85
N ARG A 308 33.32 -5.92 10.62
CA ARG A 308 33.82 -6.66 9.44
C ARG A 308 34.91 -5.95 8.62
N SER A 309 35.35 -4.75 9.00
CA SER A 309 36.36 -4.00 8.24
C SER A 309 37.77 -3.96 8.86
N VAL A 310 38.05 -4.74 9.90
CA VAL A 310 39.43 -4.86 10.41
C VAL A 310 39.74 -6.33 10.68
N THR A 311 40.10 -7.06 9.63
CA THR A 311 41.12 -8.10 9.81
C THR A 311 42.45 -7.34 9.87
N PRO A 312 43.15 -7.28 11.02
CA PRO A 312 44.55 -6.91 10.96
C PRO A 312 45.23 -8.05 10.23
N THR A 313 45.72 -7.78 9.02
CA THR A 313 46.73 -8.61 8.38
C THR A 313 47.94 -8.59 9.31
N ALA A 314 47.98 -9.51 10.26
CA ALA A 314 49.15 -9.80 11.05
C ALA A 314 50.20 -10.41 10.10
N ALA A 315 51.39 -9.86 10.17
CA ALA A 315 52.57 -10.24 9.41
C ALA A 315 52.91 -11.73 9.53
N VAL A 316 53.34 -12.32 8.41
CA VAL A 316 54.62 -13.02 8.22
C VAL A 316 55.07 -12.77 6.79
#